data_AF-A0A1V5W092-F1
#
_entry.id   AF-A0A1V5W092-F1
#
_cell.length_a   1.000
_cell.length_b   1.000
_cell.length_c   1.000
_cell.angle_alpha   90.00
_cell.angle_beta   90.00
_cell.angle_gamma   90.00
#
_symmetry.space_group_name_H-M   'P 1'
#
loop_
_entity.id
_entity.type
_entity.pdbx_description
1 polymer ?
#
loop_
_entity_poly.entity_id
_entity_poly.type
_entity_poly.pdbx_seq_one_letter_code
_entity_poly.pdbx_strand_id
1 'polypeptide(L)'
;MLMLKEMIDIYSIDIDKLYGDTELSPHMEDYIETIAVLSKHNRVVRVKDIAAELKIKMPSVTSALNKLKEMNLIDYEKYGYVELTEEGKIVADMVLSRHVCLTEFFSQVLKLPRDKAENEACKIEHHITPELCKRIHKFLLYFKKEESQGQNWTSEISNLLK
;
A
#
# COMPACT_ATOMS: atom_id res chain seq x y z
N MET A 1 -8.41 -6.75 -4.85
CA MET A 1 -7.27 -6.01 -5.41
C MET A 1 -6.07 -6.96 -5.51
N LEU A 2 -6.15 -7.96 -6.40
CA LEU A 2 -5.21 -9.09 -6.48
C LEU A 2 -3.78 -8.74 -6.95
N MET A 3 -3.51 -7.50 -7.38
CA MET A 3 -2.29 -7.16 -8.12
C MET A 3 -1.20 -6.44 -7.32
N LEU A 4 -1.44 -6.09 -6.04
CA LEU A 4 -0.42 -5.39 -5.25
C LEU A 4 0.82 -6.24 -4.94
N LYS A 5 0.68 -7.58 -4.91
CA LYS A 5 1.82 -8.51 -4.79
C LYS A 5 2.79 -8.44 -5.97
N GLU A 6 2.31 -8.04 -7.14
CA GLU A 6 3.15 -7.86 -8.33
C GLU A 6 3.86 -6.50 -8.32
N MET A 7 3.35 -5.55 -7.52
CA MET A 7 3.92 -4.22 -7.39
C MET A 7 5.07 -4.17 -6.37
N ILE A 8 4.93 -4.89 -5.26
CA ILE A 8 5.92 -4.87 -4.18
C ILE A 8 6.20 -6.28 -3.64
N ASP A 9 7.45 -6.70 -3.79
CA ASP A 9 7.99 -7.87 -3.11
C ASP A 9 8.54 -7.49 -1.74
N ILE A 10 7.66 -7.54 -0.73
CA ILE A 10 8.05 -7.26 0.65
C ILE A 10 9.06 -8.28 1.20
N TYR A 11 9.28 -9.43 0.55
CA TYR A 11 10.18 -10.48 1.05
C TYR A 11 11.64 -10.30 0.62
N SER A 12 11.90 -9.51 -0.42
CA SER A 12 13.24 -9.33 -1.00
C SER A 12 13.84 -7.95 -0.72
N ILE A 13 13.04 -7.00 -0.21
CA ILE A 13 13.46 -5.62 0.04
C ILE A 13 13.86 -5.43 1.50
N ASP A 14 14.87 -4.60 1.72
CA ASP A 14 15.27 -4.16 3.06
C ASP A 14 14.11 -3.47 3.80
N ILE A 15 13.67 -4.06 4.91
CA ILE A 15 12.56 -3.58 5.75
C ILE A 15 12.74 -2.11 6.15
N ASP A 16 13.98 -1.67 6.38
CA ASP A 16 14.24 -0.31 6.81
C ASP A 16 14.08 0.71 5.68
N LYS A 17 14.23 0.28 4.43
CA LYS A 17 13.94 1.10 3.24
C LYS A 17 12.46 1.08 2.85
N LEU A 18 11.76 0.01 3.22
CA LEU A 18 10.38 -0.22 2.82
C LEU A 18 9.38 0.64 3.60
N TYR A 19 9.66 0.90 4.88
CA TYR A 19 8.76 1.66 5.75
C TYR A 19 9.44 2.93 6.26
N GLY A 20 9.19 4.04 5.57
CA GLY A 20 9.52 5.40 5.98
C GLY A 20 8.26 6.20 6.34
N ASP A 21 8.47 7.35 6.97
CA ASP A 21 7.44 8.38 7.06
C ASP A 21 7.33 9.05 5.68
N THR A 22 6.11 9.20 5.18
CA THR A 22 5.83 9.81 3.87
C THR A 22 5.73 11.33 3.97
N GLU A 23 5.61 11.87 5.20
CA GLU A 23 5.22 13.26 5.50
C GLU A 23 3.85 13.66 4.93
N LEU A 24 3.11 12.71 4.33
CA LEU A 24 1.78 12.91 3.78
C LEU A 24 0.71 12.66 4.84
N SER A 25 -0.39 13.38 4.76
CA SER A 25 -1.58 13.02 5.51
C SER A 25 -2.21 11.74 4.92
N PRO A 26 -2.99 10.97 5.69
CA PRO A 26 -3.65 9.76 5.19
C PRO A 26 -4.41 9.98 3.88
N HIS A 27 -5.14 11.09 3.81
CA HIS A 27 -5.89 11.46 2.60
C HIS A 27 -5.00 11.75 1.40
N MET A 28 -3.76 12.24 1.58
CA MET A 28 -2.82 12.49 0.49
C MET A 28 -2.16 11.19 0.02
N GLU A 29 -1.96 10.24 0.92
CA GLU A 29 -1.51 8.89 0.58
C GLU A 29 -2.53 8.14 -0.28
N ASP A 30 -3.83 8.28 -0.02
CA ASP A 30 -4.88 7.69 -0.87
C ASP A 30 -4.70 8.10 -2.36
N TYR A 31 -4.34 9.37 -2.62
CA TYR A 31 -4.11 9.84 -3.99
C TYR A 31 -2.86 9.23 -4.61
N ILE A 32 -1.74 9.18 -3.88
CA ILE A 32 -0.48 8.66 -4.42
C ILE A 32 -0.59 7.17 -4.74
N GLU A 33 -1.26 6.42 -3.86
CA GLU A 33 -1.57 5.01 -4.06
C GLU A 33 -2.47 4.81 -5.27
N THR A 34 -3.56 5.58 -5.37
CA THR A 34 -4.50 5.51 -6.50
C THR A 34 -3.79 5.80 -7.83
N ILE A 35 -2.91 6.80 -7.88
CA ILE A 35 -2.13 7.11 -9.09
C ILE A 35 -1.21 5.94 -9.44
N ALA A 36 -0.51 5.37 -8.45
CA ALA A 36 0.37 4.23 -8.66
C ALA A 36 -0.38 3.02 -9.23
N VAL A 37 -1.53 2.67 -8.64
CA VAL A 37 -2.38 1.57 -9.10
C VAL A 37 -2.90 1.84 -10.51
N LEU A 38 -3.49 3.00 -10.77
CA LEU A 38 -4.03 3.35 -12.08
C LEU A 38 -2.96 3.37 -13.18
N SER A 39 -1.72 3.76 -12.85
CA SER A 39 -0.61 3.81 -13.81
C SER A 39 -0.21 2.44 -14.36
N LYS A 40 -0.54 1.35 -13.66
CA LYS A 40 -0.30 -0.03 -14.12
C LYS A 40 -1.35 -0.51 -15.11
N HIS A 41 -2.58 -0.04 -14.96
CA HIS A 41 -3.71 -0.49 -15.76
C HIS A 41 -3.95 0.38 -17.00
N ASN A 42 -3.63 1.67 -16.87
CA ASN A 42 -3.94 2.65 -17.89
C ASN A 42 -2.67 3.11 -18.56
N ARG A 43 -2.75 3.34 -19.88
CA ARG A 43 -1.68 4.01 -20.63
C ARG A 43 -1.38 5.41 -20.08
N VAL A 44 -2.39 6.08 -19.53
CA VAL A 44 -2.29 7.41 -18.91
C VAL A 44 -3.25 7.49 -17.73
N VAL A 45 -2.84 8.12 -16.63
CA VAL A 45 -3.73 8.43 -15.50
C VAL A 45 -4.32 9.82 -15.70
N ARG A 46 -5.64 9.97 -15.52
CA ARG A 46 -6.33 11.27 -15.62
C ARG A 46 -7.08 11.56 -14.34
N VAL A 47 -7.34 12.85 -14.10
CA VAL A 47 -8.12 13.35 -12.95
C VAL A 47 -9.47 12.62 -12.81
N LYS A 48 -10.13 12.30 -13.93
CA LYS A 48 -11.43 11.60 -13.94
C LYS A 48 -11.35 10.16 -13.46
N ASP A 49 -10.22 9.50 -13.70
CA ASP A 49 -10.03 8.10 -13.32
C ASP A 49 -9.76 8.06 -11.80
N ILE A 50 -8.93 8.98 -11.30
CA ILE A 50 -8.67 9.15 -9.86
C ILE A 50 -9.96 9.50 -9.10
N ALA A 51 -10.77 10.43 -9.65
CA ALA A 51 -12.04 10.82 -9.03
C ALA A 51 -13.03 9.64 -8.94
N ALA A 52 -13.07 8.80 -9.98
CA ALA A 52 -13.93 7.63 -10.01
C ALA A 52 -13.48 6.57 -8.99
N GLU A 53 -12.18 6.30 -8.92
CA GLU A 53 -11.59 5.31 -7.99
C GLU A 53 -11.82 5.72 -6.53
N LEU A 54 -11.46 6.95 -6.19
CA LEU A 54 -11.62 7.49 -4.83
C LEU A 54 -13.06 7.90 -4.51
N LYS A 55 -13.99 7.85 -5.48
CA LYS A 55 -15.41 8.22 -5.32
C LYS A 55 -15.60 9.65 -4.79
N ILE A 56 -14.80 10.59 -5.29
CA ILE A 56 -14.82 12.01 -4.91
C ILE A 56 -15.00 12.92 -6.12
N LYS A 57 -15.18 14.23 -5.88
CA LYS A 57 -15.39 15.21 -6.94
C LYS A 57 -14.07 15.63 -7.58
N MET A 58 -14.07 15.83 -8.90
CA MET A 58 -12.94 16.32 -9.71
C MET A 58 -12.21 17.55 -9.15
N PRO A 59 -12.90 18.58 -8.58
CA PRO A 59 -12.21 19.73 -7.99
C PRO A 59 -11.35 19.35 -6.78
N SER A 60 -11.80 18.39 -5.96
CA SER A 60 -11.03 17.87 -4.82
C SER A 60 -9.76 17.19 -5.30
N VAL A 61 -9.86 16.37 -6.34
CA VAL A 61 -8.70 15.73 -6.97
C VAL A 61 -7.72 16.78 -7.49
N THR A 62 -8.21 17.77 -8.24
CA THR A 62 -7.35 18.84 -8.78
C THR A 62 -6.57 19.57 -7.69
N SER A 63 -7.23 19.87 -6.56
CA SER A 63 -6.57 20.51 -5.43
C SER A 63 -5.50 19.62 -4.78
N ALA A 64 -5.74 18.31 -4.67
CA ALA A 64 -4.76 17.37 -4.12
C ALA A 64 -3.56 17.19 -5.06
N LEU A 65 -3.80 17.06 -6.37
CA LEU A 65 -2.74 16.94 -7.37
C LEU A 65 -1.84 18.18 -7.40
N ASN A 66 -2.39 19.38 -7.25
CA ASN A 66 -1.55 20.59 -7.16
C ASN A 66 -0.60 20.53 -5.94
N LYS A 67 -1.06 20.03 -4.79
CA LYS A 67 -0.20 19.86 -3.61
C LYS A 67 0.87 18.79 -3.83
N LEU A 68 0.52 17.63 -4.38
CA LEU A 68 1.50 16.59 -4.72
C LEU A 68 2.55 17.09 -5.72
N LYS A 69 2.14 17.92 -6.68
CA LYS A 69 3.05 18.57 -7.63
C LYS A 69 3.98 19.56 -6.93
N GLU A 70 3.45 20.40 -6.03
CA GLU A 70 4.27 21.34 -5.23
C GLU A 70 5.32 20.60 -4.38
N MET A 71 5.02 19.36 -3.97
CA MET A 71 5.94 18.46 -3.26
C MET A 71 6.88 17.67 -4.19
N ASN A 72 6.85 17.90 -5.51
CA ASN A 72 7.62 17.15 -6.52
C ASN A 72 7.36 15.63 -6.51
N LEU A 73 6.17 15.20 -6.11
CA LEU A 73 5.78 13.77 -6.11
C LEU A 73 5.08 13.34 -7.40
N ILE A 74 4.56 14.30 -8.18
CA ILE A 74 3.93 14.03 -9.46
C ILE A 74 4.29 15.07 -10.51
N ASP A 75 4.32 14.62 -11.76
CA ASP A 75 4.21 15.47 -12.93
C ASP A 75 2.74 15.59 -13.32
N TYR A 76 2.24 16.82 -13.25
CA TYR A 76 0.84 17.13 -13.53
C TYR A 76 0.70 18.52 -14.17
N GLU A 77 -0.03 18.59 -15.27
CA GLU A 77 -0.49 19.84 -15.88
C GLU A 77 -2.02 19.83 -16.02
N LYS A 78 -2.62 21.02 -15.97
CA LYS A 78 -4.08 21.15 -16.09
C LYS A 78 -4.55 20.58 -17.44
N TYR A 79 -5.55 19.70 -17.39
CA TYR A 79 -6.06 18.92 -18.53
C TYR A 79 -5.10 17.86 -19.11
N GLY A 80 -3.91 17.71 -18.53
CA GLY A 80 -2.93 16.70 -18.88
C GLY A 80 -3.17 15.34 -18.21
N TYR A 81 -2.18 14.46 -18.38
CA TYR A 81 -2.07 13.22 -17.62
C TYR A 81 -1.32 13.48 -16.31
N VAL A 82 -1.41 12.51 -15.41
CA VAL A 82 -0.70 12.48 -14.12
C VAL A 82 0.31 11.35 -14.18
N GLU A 83 1.54 11.64 -13.77
CA GLU A 83 2.61 10.65 -13.66
C GLU A 83 3.35 10.84 -12.33
N LEU A 84 3.79 9.74 -11.71
CA LEU A 84 4.64 9.81 -10.52
C LEU A 84 6.06 10.19 -10.94
N THR A 85 6.66 11.14 -10.23
CA THR A 85 8.10 11.37 -10.30
C THR A 85 8.86 10.18 -9.68
N GLU A 86 10.19 10.17 -9.75
CA GLU A 86 10.97 9.13 -9.06
C GLU A 86 10.77 9.21 -7.53
N GLU A 87 10.70 10.41 -6.97
CA GLU A 87 10.38 10.60 -5.55
C GLU A 87 8.96 10.14 -5.22
N GLY A 88 8.00 10.43 -6.11
CA GLY A 88 6.62 9.97 -6.00
C GLY A 88 6.50 8.44 -5.99
N LYS A 89 7.28 7.75 -6.82
CA LYS A 89 7.32 6.28 -6.84
C LYS A 89 7.83 5.71 -5.52
N ILE A 90 8.87 6.31 -4.95
CA ILE A 90 9.39 5.88 -3.64
C ILE A 90 8.31 6.02 -2.55
N VAL A 91 7.61 7.16 -2.51
CA VAL A 91 6.54 7.38 -1.53
C VAL A 91 5.36 6.44 -1.77
N ALA A 92 4.94 6.25 -3.02
CA ALA A 92 3.90 5.28 -3.37
C ALA A 92 4.30 3.87 -2.94
N ASP A 93 5.56 3.48 -3.13
CA ASP A 93 6.04 2.16 -2.75
C ASP A 93 5.98 1.97 -1.23
N MET A 94 6.28 3.00 -0.43
CA MET A 94 6.12 2.93 1.02
C MET A 94 4.66 2.69 1.41
N VAL A 95 3.71 3.41 0.80
CA VAL A 95 2.27 3.25 1.07
C VAL A 95 1.79 1.85 0.70
N LEU A 96 2.05 1.44 -0.55
CA LEU A 96 1.67 0.13 -1.08
C LEU A 96 2.30 -1.02 -0.27
N SER A 97 3.52 -0.83 0.24
CA SER A 97 4.18 -1.86 1.04
C SER A 97 3.47 -2.10 2.37
N ARG A 98 2.91 -1.05 2.99
CA ARG A 98 2.09 -1.18 4.20
C ARG A 98 0.82 -1.96 3.89
N HIS A 99 0.15 -1.66 2.78
CA HIS A 99 -1.01 -2.43 2.32
C HIS A 99 -0.67 -3.91 2.19
N VAL A 100 0.38 -4.23 1.44
CA VAL A 100 0.78 -5.61 1.17
C VAL A 100 1.17 -6.33 2.46
N CYS A 101 1.93 -5.69 3.34
CA CYS A 101 2.34 -6.25 4.63
C CYS A 101 1.15 -6.58 5.53
N LEU A 102 0.23 -5.63 5.71
CA LEU A 102 -0.98 -5.84 6.50
C LEU A 102 -1.85 -6.94 5.91
N THR A 103 -2.00 -6.95 4.59
CA THR A 103 -2.78 -7.98 3.91
C THR A 103 -2.16 -9.37 4.09
N GLU A 104 -0.84 -9.51 3.93
CA GLU A 104 -0.14 -10.76 4.20
C GLU A 104 -0.29 -11.18 5.65
N PHE A 105 -0.12 -10.26 6.60
CA PHE A 105 -0.26 -10.58 8.02
C PHE A 105 -1.67 -11.06 8.36
N PHE A 106 -2.70 -10.32 7.92
CA PHE A 106 -4.10 -10.66 8.17
C PHE A 106 -4.53 -11.98 7.52
N SER A 107 -4.03 -12.28 6.31
CA SER A 107 -4.37 -13.52 5.61
C SER A 107 -3.53 -14.73 6.04
N GLN A 108 -2.23 -14.56 6.19
CA GLN A 108 -1.30 -15.68 6.47
C GLN A 108 -1.23 -16.01 7.96
N VAL A 109 -1.24 -15.00 8.83
CA VAL A 109 -1.16 -15.20 10.28
C VAL A 109 -2.55 -15.26 10.89
N LEU A 110 -3.38 -14.25 10.65
CA LEU A 110 -4.73 -14.18 11.26
C LEU A 110 -5.78 -15.01 10.52
N LYS A 111 -5.41 -15.67 9.42
CA LYS A 111 -6.26 -16.58 8.62
C LYS A 111 -7.56 -15.96 8.12
N LEU A 112 -7.62 -14.63 7.97
CA LEU A 112 -8.73 -13.98 7.29
C LEU A 112 -8.75 -14.37 5.80
N PRO A 113 -9.95 -14.57 5.21
CA PRO A 113 -10.09 -14.64 3.75
C PRO A 113 -9.39 -13.46 3.08
N ARG A 114 -8.71 -13.72 1.96
CA ARG A 114 -7.82 -12.74 1.33
C ARG A 114 -8.52 -11.43 0.99
N ASP A 115 -9.73 -11.50 0.46
CA ASP A 115 -10.57 -10.34 0.15
C ASP A 115 -10.89 -9.50 1.38
N LYS A 116 -11.18 -10.15 2.52
CA LYS A 116 -11.39 -9.46 3.80
C LYS A 116 -10.10 -8.85 4.33
N ALA A 117 -8.98 -9.57 4.23
CA ALA A 117 -7.68 -9.04 4.62
C ALA A 117 -7.30 -7.77 3.84
N GLU A 118 -7.53 -7.75 2.52
CA GLU A 118 -7.28 -6.56 1.67
C GLU A 118 -8.17 -5.39 2.09
N ASN A 119 -9.45 -5.65 2.35
CA ASN A 119 -10.39 -4.62 2.80
C ASN A 119 -10.03 -4.04 4.17
N GLU A 120 -9.52 -4.86 5.10
CA GLU A 120 -9.08 -4.37 6.41
C GLU A 120 -7.72 -3.64 6.34
N ALA A 121 -6.79 -4.12 5.50
CA ALA A 121 -5.51 -3.44 5.27
C ALA A 121 -5.72 -2.01 4.76
N CYS A 122 -6.55 -1.84 3.73
CA CYS A 122 -6.88 -0.54 3.13
C CYS A 122 -7.37 0.49 4.16
N LYS A 123 -8.16 0.08 5.16
CA LYS A 123 -8.66 0.99 6.19
C LYS A 123 -7.56 1.48 7.15
N ILE A 124 -6.51 0.68 7.34
CA ILE A 124 -5.57 0.82 8.45
C ILE A 124 -4.21 1.35 7.99
N GLU A 125 -3.78 1.06 6.76
CA GLU A 125 -2.40 1.31 6.29
C GLU A 125 -1.94 2.76 6.35
N HIS A 126 -2.85 3.71 6.19
CA HIS A 126 -2.56 5.14 6.28
C HIS A 126 -2.58 5.68 7.72
N HIS A 127 -2.96 4.85 8.70
CA HIS A 127 -3.16 5.24 10.10
C HIS A 127 -2.14 4.62 11.05
N ILE A 128 -1.25 3.76 10.54
CA ILE A 128 -0.23 3.10 11.35
C ILE A 128 1.15 3.73 11.13
N THR A 129 1.96 3.72 12.18
CA THR A 129 3.32 4.23 12.10
C THR A 129 4.21 3.26 11.31
N PRO A 130 5.28 3.75 10.65
CA PRO A 130 6.28 2.90 10.02
C PRO A 130 6.85 1.85 10.98
N GLU A 131 7.08 2.22 12.24
CA GLU A 131 7.59 1.30 13.28
C GLU A 131 6.63 0.15 13.58
N LEU A 132 5.32 0.42 13.65
CA LEU A 132 4.33 -0.65 13.84
C LEU A 132 4.35 -1.60 12.64
N CYS A 133 4.34 -1.06 11.41
CA CYS A 133 4.39 -1.88 10.20
C CYS A 133 5.67 -2.73 10.12
N LYS A 134 6.83 -2.15 10.48
CA LYS A 134 8.11 -2.87 10.57
C LYS A 134 8.02 -4.08 11.51
N ARG A 135 7.42 -3.92 12.68
CA ARG A 135 7.27 -5.02 13.67
C ARG A 135 6.33 -6.10 13.17
N ILE A 136 5.21 -5.72 12.56
CA ILE A 136 4.27 -6.66 11.93
C ILE A 136 5.01 -7.45 10.84
N HIS A 137 5.78 -6.78 9.99
CA HIS A 137 6.52 -7.42 8.92
C HIS A 137 7.57 -8.41 9.46
N LYS A 138 8.36 -8.01 10.47
CA LYS A 138 9.33 -8.90 11.12
C LYS A 138 8.65 -10.15 11.71
N PHE A 139 7.49 -9.98 12.35
CA PHE A 139 6.71 -11.11 12.84
C PHE A 139 6.25 -12.02 11.71
N LEU A 140 5.70 -11.46 10.63
CA LEU A 140 5.27 -12.22 9.45
C LEU A 140 6.41 -13.07 8.86
N LEU A 141 7.61 -12.49 8.71
CA LEU A 141 8.79 -13.23 8.23
C LEU A 141 9.19 -14.36 9.16
N TYR A 142 9.20 -14.10 10.47
CA TYR A 142 9.50 -15.12 11.47
C TYR A 142 8.46 -16.25 11.46
N PHE A 143 7.17 -15.91 11.41
CA PHE A 143 6.08 -16.88 11.32
C PHE A 143 6.23 -17.79 10.10
N LYS A 144 6.46 -17.21 8.90
CA LYS A 144 6.63 -18.01 7.67
C LYS A 144 7.86 -18.91 7.73
N LYS A 145 8.97 -18.43 8.30
CA LYS A 145 10.16 -19.25 8.52
C LYS A 145 9.84 -20.45 9.42
N GLU A 146 9.21 -20.23 10.56
CA GLU A 146 8.88 -21.30 11.53
C GLU A 146 7.85 -22.28 10.96
N GLU A 147 6.87 -21.80 10.20
CA GLU A 147 5.88 -22.62 9.48
C GLU A 147 6.57 -23.52 8.45
N SER A 148 7.49 -22.97 7.64
CA SER A 148 8.27 -23.76 6.68
C SER A 148 9.19 -24.80 7.32
N GLN A 149 9.56 -24.60 8.59
CA GLN A 149 10.36 -25.54 9.37
C GLN A 149 9.50 -26.57 10.12
N GLY A 150 8.17 -26.51 9.99
CA GLY A 150 7.24 -27.46 10.60
C GLY A 150 7.05 -27.28 12.11
N GLN A 151 7.26 -26.06 12.62
CA GLN A 151 7.13 -25.79 14.06
C GLN A 151 5.66 -25.86 14.50
N ASN A 152 5.39 -26.67 15.53
CA ASN A 152 4.03 -27.02 15.93
C ASN A 152 3.16 -25.80 16.29
N TRP A 153 3.74 -24.80 16.97
CA TRP A 153 3.01 -23.61 17.41
C TRP A 153 2.36 -22.82 16.26
N THR A 154 2.97 -22.80 15.08
CA THR A 154 2.41 -22.12 13.89
C THR A 154 1.14 -22.82 13.40
N SER A 155 1.11 -24.15 13.50
CA SER A 155 -0.06 -24.96 13.17
C SER A 155 -1.15 -24.83 14.23
N GLU A 156 -0.79 -24.78 15.52
CA GLU A 156 -1.72 -24.54 16.63
C GLU A 156 -2.43 -23.18 16.49
N ILE A 157 -1.68 -22.09 16.26
CA ILE A 157 -2.26 -20.77 15.99
C ILE A 157 -3.15 -20.80 14.74
N SER A 158 -2.67 -21.43 13.66
CA SER A 158 -3.43 -21.54 12.42
C SER A 158 -4.75 -22.28 12.61
N ASN A 159 -4.80 -23.29 13.48
CA ASN A 159 -6.03 -24.03 13.77
C ASN A 159 -6.95 -23.28 14.72
N LEU A 160 -6.40 -22.49 15.64
CA LEU A 160 -7.18 -21.64 16.54
C LEU A 160 -7.93 -20.53 15.79
N LEU A 161 -7.32 -19.97 14.74
CA LEU A 161 -7.82 -18.78 14.03
C LEU A 161 -8.62 -19.09 12.75
N LYS A 162 -8.73 -20.37 12.34
CA LYS A 162 -9.56 -20.83 11.22
C LYS A 162 -11.01 -20.98 11.62
#